data_AF-A0A0L8H5T8-F1
#
_entry.id   AF-A0A0L8H5T8-F1
#
_cell.length_a   1.000
_cell.length_b   1.000
_cell.length_c   1.000
_cell.angle_alpha   90.00
_cell.angle_beta   90.00
_cell.angle_gamma   90.00
#
_symmetry.space_group_name_H-M   'P 1'
#
loop_
_entity.id
_entity.type
_entity.pdbx_description
1 polymer ?
#
loop_
_entity_poly.entity_id
_entity_poly.type
_entity_poly.pdbx_seq_one_letter_code
_entity_poly.pdbx_strand_id
1 'polypeptide(L)'
;MHKCHCQWMINKNHATKHEFKKARNTYQSQLWQMKQTWWQKKAQELQDVADRCDSKSFYQNLKGVFGPVSGGSTPILSIEGNLLTDEMEITKCWAEPFSNVLNMDSIVDVELISNLPQRPVSCSNKG
;
A
#
# COMPACT_ATOMS: atom_id res chain seq x y z
N MET A 1 -34.94 -7.22 6.04
CA MET A 1 -34.62 -6.25 7.13
C MET A 1 -35.81 -5.32 7.44
N HIS A 2 -36.34 -4.58 6.45
CA HIS A 2 -37.41 -3.58 6.64
C HIS A 2 -38.65 -4.11 7.37
N LYS A 3 -39.17 -5.27 6.99
CA LYS A 3 -40.33 -5.92 7.66
C LYS A 3 -40.10 -6.14 9.17
N CYS A 4 -38.94 -6.68 9.55
CA CYS A 4 -38.60 -6.91 10.96
C CYS A 4 -38.42 -5.60 11.73
N HIS A 5 -37.90 -4.56 11.08
CA HIS A 5 -37.79 -3.22 11.65
C HIS A 5 -39.17 -2.61 11.94
N CYS A 6 -40.09 -2.66 10.97
CA CYS A 6 -41.46 -2.18 11.16
C CYS A 6 -42.17 -2.96 12.26
N GLN A 7 -42.01 -4.28 12.33
CA GLN A 7 -42.58 -5.12 13.38
C GLN A 7 -42.08 -4.71 14.79
N TRP A 8 -40.79 -4.45 14.93
CA TRP A 8 -40.21 -3.96 16.19
C TRP A 8 -40.69 -2.54 16.54
N MET A 9 -40.87 -1.67 15.55
CA MET A 9 -41.38 -0.32 15.75
C MET A 9 -42.84 -0.31 16.21
N ILE A 10 -43.67 -1.21 15.68
CA ILE A 10 -45.09 -1.36 16.03
C ILE A 10 -45.26 -2.04 17.39
N ASN A 11 -44.49 -3.11 17.67
CA ASN A 11 -44.56 -3.86 18.92
C ASN A 11 -43.17 -3.98 19.54
N LYS A 12 -42.83 -3.05 20.45
CA LYS A 12 -41.52 -2.98 21.10
C LYS A 12 -41.41 -3.99 22.24
N ASN A 13 -41.00 -5.22 21.92
CA ASN A 13 -40.70 -6.25 22.90
C ASN A 13 -39.35 -6.95 22.60
N HIS A 14 -38.94 -7.85 23.50
CA HIS A 14 -37.66 -8.55 23.37
C HIS A 14 -37.59 -9.46 22.13
N ALA A 15 -38.69 -10.13 21.77
CA ALA A 15 -38.73 -11.04 20.62
C ALA A 15 -38.63 -10.29 19.28
N THR A 16 -39.41 -9.22 19.09
CA THR A 16 -39.37 -8.41 17.87
C THR A 16 -38.02 -7.69 17.71
N LYS A 17 -37.42 -7.24 18.83
CA LYS A 17 -36.06 -6.69 18.85
C LYS A 17 -35.02 -7.73 18.46
N HIS A 18 -35.14 -8.96 18.96
CA HIS A 18 -34.25 -10.08 18.62
C HIS A 18 -34.32 -10.39 17.12
N GLU A 19 -35.52 -10.54 16.55
CA GLU A 19 -35.70 -10.83 15.13
C GLU A 19 -35.15 -9.72 14.22
N PHE A 20 -35.36 -8.45 14.59
CA PHE A 20 -34.76 -7.34 13.86
C PHE A 20 -33.22 -7.38 13.91
N LYS A 21 -32.63 -7.58 15.09
CA LYS A 21 -31.17 -7.70 15.25
C LYS A 21 -30.61 -8.87 14.45
N LYS A 22 -31.27 -10.03 14.51
CA LYS A 22 -30.88 -11.24 13.75
C LYS A 22 -30.86 -10.94 12.27
N ALA A 23 -31.96 -10.39 11.73
CA ALA A 23 -32.04 -9.99 10.33
C ALA A 23 -30.92 -9.01 9.96
N ARG A 24 -30.72 -7.94 10.74
CA ARG A 24 -29.66 -6.95 10.50
C ARG A 24 -28.26 -7.60 10.45
N ASN A 25 -27.95 -8.44 11.43
CA ASN A 25 -26.65 -9.10 11.53
C ASN A 25 -26.39 -10.01 10.31
N THR A 26 -27.41 -10.74 9.83
CA THR A 26 -27.27 -11.57 8.62
C THR A 26 -26.89 -10.73 7.40
N TYR A 27 -27.59 -9.63 7.14
CA TYR A 27 -27.26 -8.74 6.01
C TYR A 27 -25.88 -8.11 6.17
N GLN A 28 -25.51 -7.67 7.38
CA GLN A 28 -24.19 -7.11 7.65
C GLN A 28 -23.08 -8.14 7.41
N SER A 29 -23.25 -9.38 7.88
CA SER A 29 -22.31 -10.47 7.61
C SER A 29 -22.16 -10.75 6.12
N GLN A 30 -23.26 -10.80 5.36
CA GLN A 30 -23.22 -11.02 3.91
C GLN A 30 -22.46 -9.91 3.19
N LEU A 31 -22.77 -8.65 3.50
CA LEU A 31 -22.07 -7.49 2.91
C LEU A 31 -20.59 -7.51 3.27
N TRP A 32 -20.26 -7.84 4.52
CA TRP A 32 -18.88 -7.96 4.97
C TRP A 32 -18.14 -9.08 4.23
N GLN A 33 -18.77 -10.25 4.05
CA GLN A 33 -18.19 -11.35 3.29
C GLN A 33 -17.94 -10.95 1.83
N MET A 34 -18.90 -10.31 1.16
CA MET A 34 -18.73 -9.81 -0.21
C MET A 34 -17.55 -8.84 -0.32
N LYS A 35 -17.43 -7.89 0.62
CA LYS A 35 -16.32 -6.95 0.68
C LYS A 35 -14.99 -7.67 0.92
N GLN A 36 -14.96 -8.64 1.83
CA GLN A 36 -13.77 -9.40 2.17
C GLN A 36 -13.28 -10.25 0.98
N THR A 37 -14.20 -10.92 0.27
CA THR A 37 -13.89 -11.68 -0.95
C THR A 37 -13.27 -10.77 -2.02
N TRP A 38 -13.83 -9.57 -2.21
CA TRP A 38 -13.25 -8.61 -3.14
C TRP A 38 -11.83 -8.18 -2.75
N TRP A 39 -11.60 -7.86 -1.46
CA TRP A 39 -10.27 -7.48 -0.97
C TRP A 39 -9.24 -8.61 -1.10
N GLN A 40 -9.63 -9.84 -0.78
CA GLN A 40 -8.76 -11.02 -0.92
C GLN A 40 -8.36 -11.23 -2.38
N LYS A 41 -9.33 -11.15 -3.31
CA LYS A 41 -9.04 -11.24 -4.73
C LYS A 41 -8.08 -10.14 -5.18
N LYS A 42 -8.32 -8.90 -4.74
CA LYS A 42 -7.47 -7.76 -5.11
C LYS A 42 -6.05 -7.88 -4.54
N ALA A 43 -5.91 -8.38 -3.33
CA ALA A 43 -4.61 -8.65 -2.71
C ALA A 43 -3.85 -9.74 -3.47
N GLN A 44 -4.52 -10.82 -3.87
CA GLN A 44 -3.89 -11.87 -4.68
C GLN A 44 -3.41 -11.33 -6.03
N GLU A 45 -4.24 -10.56 -6.74
CA GLU A 45 -3.84 -9.93 -8.00
C GLU A 45 -2.60 -9.04 -7.85
N LEU A 46 -2.52 -8.25 -6.76
CA LEU A 46 -1.37 -7.40 -6.47
C LEU A 46 -0.12 -8.23 -6.14
N GLN A 47 -0.26 -9.30 -5.35
CA GLN A 47 0.84 -10.20 -5.03
C GLN A 47 1.38 -10.90 -6.27
N ASP A 48 0.51 -11.44 -7.12
CA ASP A 48 0.91 -12.14 -8.35
C ASP A 48 1.68 -11.21 -9.30
N VAL A 49 1.32 -9.92 -9.36
CA VAL A 49 2.03 -8.92 -10.16
C VAL A 49 3.38 -8.56 -9.53
N ALA A 50 3.43 -8.44 -8.20
CA ALA A 50 4.67 -8.19 -7.48
C ALA A 50 5.66 -9.34 -7.63
N ASP A 51 5.19 -10.59 -7.57
CA ASP A 51 6.01 -11.80 -7.75
C ASP A 51 6.58 -11.91 -9.17
N ARG A 52 5.93 -11.29 -10.17
CA ARG A 52 6.43 -11.16 -11.55
C ARG A 52 7.39 -9.99 -11.74
N CYS A 53 7.68 -9.21 -10.69
CA CYS A 53 8.48 -7.98 -10.76
C CYS A 53 7.94 -6.94 -11.77
N ASP A 54 6.64 -6.96 -12.09
CA ASP A 54 6.01 -6.02 -13.03
C ASP A 54 5.53 -4.77 -12.29
N SER A 55 6.46 -3.85 -12.05
CA SER A 55 6.23 -2.61 -11.32
C SER A 55 5.16 -1.71 -11.96
N LYS A 56 5.07 -1.71 -13.30
CA LYS A 56 4.09 -0.91 -14.05
C LYS A 56 2.67 -1.37 -13.77
N SER A 57 2.41 -2.66 -13.92
CA SER A 57 1.09 -3.23 -13.66
C SER A 57 0.73 -3.15 -12.18
N PHE A 58 1.71 -3.27 -11.28
CA PHE A 58 1.49 -3.15 -9.84
C PHE A 58 0.98 -1.75 -9.49
N TYR A 59 1.65 -0.73 -9.99
CA TYR A 59 1.28 0.67 -9.77
C TYR A 59 -0.10 1.00 -10.36
N GLN A 60 -0.40 0.51 -11.58
CA GLN A 60 -1.73 0.68 -12.19
C GLN A 60 -2.84 0.03 -11.36
N ASN A 61 -2.61 -1.17 -10.83
CA ASN A 61 -3.57 -1.86 -9.97
C ASN A 61 -3.80 -1.10 -8.65
N LEU A 62 -2.75 -0.58 -8.01
CA LEU A 62 -2.88 0.27 -6.83
C LEU A 62 -3.70 1.52 -7.11
N LYS A 63 -3.45 2.20 -8.24
CA LYS A 63 -4.21 3.38 -8.66
C LYS A 63 -5.68 3.05 -8.90
N GLY A 64 -6.00 1.85 -9.38
CA GLY A 64 -7.39 1.39 -9.50
C GLY A 64 -8.11 1.19 -8.16
N VAL A 65 -7.37 0.86 -7.09
CA VAL A 65 -7.93 0.64 -5.75
C VAL A 65 -8.13 1.95 -4.98
N PHE A 66 -7.12 2.81 -4.99
CA PHE A 66 -7.11 4.04 -4.19
C PHE A 66 -7.53 5.29 -4.97
N GLY A 67 -7.69 5.16 -6.30
CA GLY A 67 -7.88 6.29 -7.20
C GLY A 67 -6.55 6.94 -7.58
N PRO A 68 -6.57 7.99 -8.44
CA PRO A 68 -5.40 8.83 -8.64
C PRO A 68 -4.98 9.43 -7.29
N VAL A 69 -3.70 9.28 -6.95
CA VAL A 69 -3.11 10.04 -5.85
C VAL A 69 -3.30 11.51 -6.20
N SER A 70 -4.22 12.19 -5.51
CA SER A 70 -4.53 13.62 -5.71
C SER A 70 -3.42 14.53 -5.17
N GLY A 71 -2.24 13.98 -4.88
CA GLY A 71 -1.06 14.77 -4.62
C GLY A 71 -0.60 15.35 -5.94
N GLY A 72 -0.73 16.68 -6.09
CA GLY A 72 -0.04 17.39 -7.16
C GLY A 72 1.40 16.88 -7.19
N SER A 73 1.87 16.47 -8.37
CA SER A 73 3.25 16.07 -8.54
C SER A 73 4.12 17.18 -7.98
N THR A 74 4.89 16.87 -6.94
CA THR A 74 5.76 17.86 -6.31
C THR A 74 6.70 18.35 -7.41
N PRO A 75 6.72 19.65 -7.72
CA PRO A 75 7.57 20.19 -8.76
C PRO A 75 9.02 19.76 -8.51
N ILE A 76 9.66 19.15 -9.51
CA ILE A 76 11.08 18.79 -9.43
C ILE A 76 11.87 20.08 -9.61
N LEU A 77 12.71 20.39 -8.63
CA LEU A 77 13.56 21.57 -8.64
C LEU A 77 15.00 21.15 -8.96
N SER A 78 15.71 21.99 -9.72
CA SER A 78 17.16 21.87 -9.87
C SER A 78 17.87 22.14 -8.54
N ILE A 79 19.17 21.85 -8.48
CA ILE A 79 20.04 22.24 -7.35
C ILE A 79 19.99 23.75 -7.08
N GLU A 80 19.73 24.54 -8.12
CA GLU A 80 19.62 26.01 -8.09
C GLU A 80 18.19 26.49 -7.75
N GLY A 81 17.24 25.57 -7.54
CA GLY A 81 15.86 25.88 -7.16
C GLY A 81 14.92 26.20 -8.32
N ASN A 82 15.34 25.99 -9.57
CA ASN A 82 14.51 26.24 -10.75
C ASN A 82 13.57 25.05 -11.02
N LEU A 83 12.33 25.35 -11.42
CA LEU A 83 11.35 24.32 -11.79
C LEU A 83 11.78 23.61 -13.09
N LEU A 84 11.95 22.30 -13.02
CA LEU A 84 12.25 21.46 -14.16
C LEU A 84 10.95 20.86 -14.72
N THR A 85 10.69 21.12 -16.00
CA THR A 85 9.53 20.58 -16.72
C THR A 85 9.93 19.64 -17.86
N ASP A 86 11.19 19.71 -18.31
CA ASP A 86 11.73 18.86 -19.38
C ASP A 86 12.27 17.53 -18.84
N GLU A 87 11.97 16.43 -19.52
CA GLU A 87 12.33 15.08 -19.09
C GLU A 87 13.85 14.84 -19.09
N MET A 88 14.58 15.45 -20.03
CA MET A 88 16.03 15.32 -20.08
C MET A 88 16.68 16.10 -18.93
N GLU A 89 16.19 17.30 -18.63
CA GLU A 89 16.67 18.09 -17.50
C GLU A 89 16.39 17.41 -16.16
N ILE A 90 15.21 16.80 -15.99
CA ILE A 90 14.88 16.02 -14.80
C ILE A 90 15.86 14.85 -14.64
N THR A 91 16.11 14.10 -15.71
CA THR A 91 17.03 12.95 -15.68
C THR A 91 18.45 13.38 -15.35
N LYS A 92 18.92 14.48 -15.93
CA LYS A 92 20.23 15.06 -15.61
C LYS A 92 20.31 15.51 -14.15
N CYS A 93 19.26 16.15 -13.64
CA CYS A 93 19.16 16.56 -12.24
C CYS A 93 19.22 15.39 -11.26
N TRP A 94 18.71 14.21 -11.63
CA TRP A 94 18.86 13.00 -10.80
C TRP A 94 20.26 12.37 -10.94
N ALA A 95 20.89 12.46 -12.12
CA ALA A 95 22.18 11.84 -12.39
C ALA A 95 23.35 12.50 -11.64
N GLU A 96 23.40 13.84 -11.59
CA GLU A 96 24.52 14.58 -10.97
C GLU A 96 24.65 14.35 -9.44
N PRO A 97 23.57 14.39 -8.63
CA PRO A 97 23.64 14.05 -7.22
C PRO A 97 23.95 12.57 -7.00
N PHE A 98 23.38 11.66 -7.81
CA PHE A 98 23.65 10.23 -7.68
C PHE A 98 25.12 9.89 -7.94
N SER A 99 25.75 10.52 -8.94
CA SER A 99 27.18 10.31 -9.19
C SER A 99 28.03 10.80 -8.03
N ASN A 100 27.66 11.92 -7.39
CA ASN A 100 28.43 12.45 -6.26
C ASN A 100 28.25 11.58 -5.00
N VAL A 101 27.04 11.07 -4.73
CA VAL A 101 26.77 10.18 -3.59
C VAL A 101 27.49 8.83 -3.75
N LEU A 102 27.45 8.24 -4.94
CA LEU A 102 28.04 6.92 -5.19
C LEU A 102 29.55 6.94 -5.45
N ASN A 103 30.09 8.06 -5.94
CA ASN A 103 31.52 8.20 -6.23
C ASN A 103 32.23 9.16 -5.25
N MET A 104 31.71 9.36 -4.04
CA MET A 104 32.49 10.03 -3.01
C MET A 104 33.74 9.19 -2.71
N ASP A 105 34.91 9.83 -2.72
CA ASP A 105 36.15 9.25 -2.21
C ASP A 105 35.98 8.91 -0.72
N SER A 106 35.56 7.69 -0.44
CA SER A 106 35.36 7.21 0.91
C SER A 106 36.71 6.81 1.48
N ILE A 107 37.27 7.63 2.38
CA ILE A 107 38.36 7.20 3.27
C ILE A 107 37.73 6.25 4.27
N VAL A 108 37.75 4.96 3.95
CA VAL A 108 37.25 3.94 4.85
C VAL A 108 38.37 3.56 5.82
N ASP A 109 38.14 3.81 7.10
CA ASP A 109 39.02 3.35 8.16
C ASP A 109 38.87 1.82 8.32
N VAL A 110 39.95 1.09 8.03
CA VAL A 110 40.01 -0.37 8.10
C VAL A 110 39.83 -0.85 9.54
N GLU A 111 40.26 -0.05 10.53
CA GLU A 111 40.06 -0.35 11.94
C GLU A 111 38.56 -0.31 12.28
N LEU A 112 37.82 0.67 11.75
CA LEU A 112 36.37 0.77 11.94
C LEU A 112 35.64 -0.44 11.33
N ILE A 113 36.01 -0.89 10.13
CA ILE A 113 35.43 -2.10 9.50
C ILE A 113 35.67 -3.33 10.38
N SER A 114 36.89 -3.48 10.90
CA SER A 114 37.26 -4.63 11.74
C SER A 114 36.46 -4.71 13.04
N ASN A 115 35.96 -3.56 13.51
CA ASN A 115 35.14 -3.45 14.71
C ASN A 115 33.63 -3.52 14.45
N LEU A 116 33.19 -3.69 13.19
CA LEU A 116 31.76 -3.78 12.88
C LEU A 116 31.17 -5.10 13.43
N PRO A 117 30.08 -5.04 14.22
CA PRO A 117 29.44 -6.23 14.75
C PRO A 117 28.83 -7.06 13.61
N GLN A 118 29.30 -8.31 13.46
CA GLN A 118 28.75 -9.23 12.47
C GLN A 118 27.33 -9.65 12.87
N ARG A 119 26.38 -9.43 11.96
CA ARG A 119 25.03 -10.00 12.12
C ARG A 119 25.05 -11.48 11.75
N PRO A 120 24.36 -12.34 12.51
CA PRO A 120 24.25 -13.75 12.16
C PRO A 120 23.60 -13.90 10.79
N VAL A 121 24.22 -14.71 9.93
CA VAL A 121 23.66 -15.06 8.63
C VAL A 121 22.40 -15.89 8.88
N SER A 122 21.24 -15.37 8.52
CA SER A 122 19.99 -16.11 8.65
C SER A 122 19.94 -17.18 7.55
N CYS A 123 20.51 -18.35 7.82
CA CYS A 123 20.24 -19.54 7.02
C CYS A 123 18.78 -19.94 7.25
N SER A 124 17.88 -19.52 6.36
CA SER A 124 16.51 -20.03 6.33
C SER A 124 16.53 -21.42 5.70
N ASN A 125 16.84 -22.44 6.50
CA ASN A 125 16.60 -23.83 6.13
C ASN A 125 15.09 -24.05 6.12
N LYS A 126 14.48 -23.98 4.93
CA LYS A 126 13.13 -24.49 4.71
C LYS A 126 13.21 -26.01 4.64
N GLY A 127 12.73 -26.68 5.70
CA GLY A 127 12.36 -28.09 5.66
C GLY A 127 11.01 -28.29 4.99
#